data_AF-A0A371YX42-F1
#
_entry.id   AF-A0A371YX42-F1
#
_cell.length_a   1.000
_cell.length_b   1.000
_cell.length_c   1.000
_cell.angle_alpha   90.00
_cell.angle_beta   90.00
_cell.angle_gamma   90.00
#
_symmetry.space_group_name_H-M   'P 1'
#
loop_
_entity.id
_entity.type
_entity.pdbx_description
1 polymer ?
#
loop_
_entity_poly.entity_id
_entity_poly.type
_entity_poly.pdbx_seq_one_letter_code
_entity_poly.pdbx_strand_id
1 'polypeptide(L)'
;MAQRRKGRGMELPFAPMARAPRRGARRKAAVTTPPAPDPATQPDLFTVPPPQARRRLTYLDITALGLGRVDMGTLRAGTGPDGYLYHVTTQDGLDTIQARGTLVFSERAPLVLTERTGVAAWLADMMEHDALDGPPVIFRVRRFMVDDLLENDPDRTRGYGVSFYLLTGIDRSEQ
;
A
#
# COMPACT_ATOMS: atom_id res chain seq x y z
N MET A 1 37.00 -49.87 -50.67
CA MET A 1 37.28 -48.50 -51.17
C MET A 1 36.69 -47.48 -50.19
N ALA A 2 37.46 -46.42 -49.87
CA ALA A 2 37.11 -45.11 -49.26
C ALA A 2 36.18 -45.05 -48.01
N GLN A 3 36.68 -44.79 -46.78
CA GLN A 3 36.89 -43.48 -46.08
C GLN A 3 35.58 -42.66 -45.87
N ARG A 4 35.01 -42.49 -44.65
CA ARG A 4 35.36 -41.78 -43.38
C ARG A 4 34.96 -40.27 -43.35
N ARG A 5 34.36 -39.87 -42.21
CA ARG A 5 34.21 -38.51 -41.56
C ARG A 5 32.87 -37.81 -41.83
N LYS A 6 32.06 -37.38 -40.84
CA LYS A 6 32.23 -36.54 -39.62
C LYS A 6 32.64 -35.09 -39.94
N GLY A 7 31.67 -34.18 -39.93
CA GLY A 7 31.83 -32.72 -39.72
C GLY A 7 30.62 -32.27 -38.90
N ARG A 8 30.71 -31.76 -37.67
CA ARG A 8 31.59 -30.74 -37.05
C ARG A 8 31.45 -29.39 -37.75
N GLY A 9 31.10 -28.40 -36.94
CA GLY A 9 30.64 -27.08 -37.36
C GLY A 9 31.68 -26.19 -38.00
N MET A 10 31.17 -25.08 -38.49
CA MET A 10 31.85 -23.87 -38.97
C MET A 10 30.97 -22.73 -38.42
N GLU A 11 31.30 -22.03 -37.34
CA GLU A 11 32.39 -21.05 -37.16
C GLU A 11 32.98 -20.45 -38.45
N LEU A 12 32.74 -19.14 -38.58
CA LEU A 12 33.58 -18.14 -39.21
C LEU A 12 33.32 -16.81 -38.47
N PRO A 13 34.20 -15.80 -38.55
CA PRO A 13 35.67 -15.87 -38.50
C PRO A 13 36.24 -14.70 -37.66
N PHE A 14 37.24 -14.90 -36.81
CA PHE A 14 38.13 -13.79 -36.43
C PHE A 14 39.60 -14.20 -36.33
N ALA A 15 40.41 -13.30 -36.87
CA ALA A 15 41.80 -13.40 -37.28
C ALA A 15 42.80 -13.34 -36.08
N PRO A 16 44.12 -13.48 -36.32
CA PRO A 16 45.07 -14.13 -35.42
C PRO A 16 45.71 -13.24 -34.33
N MET A 17 46.28 -13.93 -33.34
CA MET A 17 47.08 -13.41 -32.23
C MET A 17 48.26 -12.52 -32.67
N ALA A 18 48.48 -11.43 -31.92
CA ALA A 18 49.80 -10.85 -31.70
C ALA A 18 50.21 -11.00 -30.22
N ARG A 19 51.49 -11.34 -30.05
CA ARG A 19 52.20 -11.75 -28.83
C ARG A 19 52.16 -10.73 -27.69
N ALA A 20 52.05 -11.27 -26.47
CA ALA A 20 52.52 -10.66 -25.21
C ALA A 20 54.03 -10.32 -25.30
N PRO A 21 54.63 -9.39 -24.51
CA PRO A 21 54.65 -9.58 -23.05
C PRO A 21 54.83 -8.33 -22.15
N ARG A 22 54.60 -8.59 -20.85
CA ARG A 22 55.33 -8.11 -19.65
C ARG A 22 54.58 -7.21 -18.66
N ARG A 23 54.33 -7.86 -17.52
CA ARG A 23 54.56 -7.41 -16.13
C ARG A 23 53.96 -6.05 -15.74
N GLY A 24 52.75 -6.14 -15.18
CA GLY A 24 52.33 -5.29 -14.07
C GLY A 24 51.76 -6.20 -12.99
N ALA A 25 52.50 -6.38 -11.89
CA ALA A 25 52.05 -7.16 -10.75
C ALA A 25 50.85 -6.48 -10.09
N ARG A 26 49.62 -6.93 -10.39
CA ARG A 26 48.49 -6.69 -9.51
C ARG A 26 48.36 -7.86 -8.56
N ARG A 27 48.82 -7.62 -7.33
CA ARG A 27 48.52 -8.44 -6.15
C ARG A 27 47.04 -8.79 -6.19
N LYS A 28 46.74 -10.10 -6.20
CA LYS A 28 45.40 -10.58 -5.86
C LYS A 28 45.12 -10.08 -4.46
N ALA A 29 44.21 -9.11 -4.32
CA ALA A 29 43.61 -8.82 -3.03
C ALA A 29 42.96 -10.13 -2.60
N ALA A 30 43.50 -10.73 -1.54
CA ALA A 30 42.83 -11.82 -0.86
C ALA A 30 41.42 -11.31 -0.51
N VAL A 31 40.40 -12.01 -0.98
CA VAL A 31 39.06 -11.87 -0.42
C VAL A 31 39.21 -12.30 1.02
N THR A 32 39.38 -11.33 1.91
CA THR A 32 39.22 -11.52 3.34
C THR A 32 37.75 -11.80 3.53
N THR A 33 37.42 -13.08 3.75
CA THR A 33 36.16 -13.48 4.36
C THR A 33 35.94 -12.58 5.58
N PRO A 34 34.76 -11.95 5.73
CA PRO A 34 34.48 -11.20 6.95
C PRO A 34 34.74 -12.11 8.15
N PRO A 35 35.40 -11.63 9.21
CA PRO A 35 35.51 -12.40 10.44
C PRO A 35 34.09 -12.74 10.90
N ALA A 36 33.92 -13.95 11.44
CA ALA A 36 32.68 -14.34 12.09
C ALA A 36 32.33 -13.27 13.13
N PRO A 37 31.06 -12.83 13.21
CA PRO A 37 30.66 -11.84 14.20
C PRO A 37 31.04 -12.33 15.59
N ASP A 38 31.74 -11.50 16.36
CA ASP A 38 32.03 -11.78 17.76
C ASP A 38 30.71 -12.05 18.51
N PRO A 39 30.59 -13.12 19.30
CA PRO A 39 29.40 -13.40 20.10
C PRO A 39 29.14 -12.33 21.19
N ALA A 40 30.08 -11.41 21.39
CA ALA A 40 30.02 -10.34 22.38
C ALA A 40 29.23 -9.10 21.93
N THR A 41 28.67 -9.08 20.71
CA THR A 41 27.87 -7.94 20.21
C THR A 41 26.48 -8.36 19.77
N GLN A 42 25.91 -9.38 20.41
CA GLN A 42 24.48 -9.62 20.29
C GLN A 42 23.77 -8.57 21.16
N PRO A 43 23.01 -7.62 20.58
CA PRO A 43 22.26 -6.66 21.37
C PRO A 43 21.30 -7.46 22.28
N ASP A 44 21.38 -7.20 23.58
CA ASP A 44 20.52 -7.87 24.54
C ASP A 44 19.06 -7.49 24.25
N LEU A 45 18.29 -8.47 23.78
CA LEU A 45 16.88 -8.31 23.42
C LEU A 45 16.01 -7.90 24.60
N PHE A 46 16.49 -8.06 25.84
CA PHE A 46 15.83 -7.63 27.06
C PHE A 46 16.23 -6.22 27.52
N THR A 47 17.27 -5.63 26.93
CA THR A 47 17.67 -4.24 27.17
C THR A 47 16.93 -3.26 26.24
N VAL A 48 16.40 -3.74 25.11
CA VAL A 48 15.55 -2.94 24.22
C VAL A 48 14.16 -2.82 24.86
N PRO A 49 13.67 -1.61 25.21
CA PRO A 49 12.30 -1.47 25.67
C PRO A 49 11.35 -2.02 24.60
N PRO A 50 10.27 -2.72 25.00
CA PRO A 50 9.33 -3.27 24.03
C PRO A 50 8.83 -2.13 23.13
N PRO A 51 8.67 -2.37 21.82
CA PRO A 51 8.12 -1.36 20.93
C PRO A 51 6.78 -0.92 21.51
N GLN A 52 6.60 0.39 21.70
CA GLN A 52 5.34 0.94 22.21
C GLN A 52 4.23 0.44 21.30
N ALA A 53 3.30 -0.33 21.87
CA ALA A 53 2.16 -0.83 21.13
C ALA A 53 1.34 0.39 20.69
N ARG A 54 1.22 0.59 19.37
CA ARG A 54 0.39 1.66 18.80
C ARG A 54 -1.00 1.57 19.43
N ARG A 55 -1.50 2.68 19.95
CA ARG A 55 -2.88 2.72 20.45
C ARG A 55 -3.81 2.35 19.30
N ARG A 56 -4.71 1.40 19.56
CA ARG A 56 -5.69 0.93 18.59
C ARG A 56 -7.07 1.39 19.04
N LEU A 57 -7.65 2.31 18.31
CA LEU A 57 -9.07 2.57 18.42
C LEU A 57 -9.82 1.47 17.66
N THR A 58 -10.90 0.98 18.26
CA THR A 58 -11.76 -0.04 17.67
C THR A 58 -13.07 0.55 17.12
N TYR A 59 -13.45 1.74 17.59
CA TYR A 59 -14.63 2.44 17.11
C TYR A 59 -14.60 3.94 17.40
N LEU A 60 -15.41 4.72 16.67
CA LEU A 60 -15.76 6.10 17.00
C LEU A 60 -17.27 6.32 16.94
N ASP A 61 -17.77 7.22 17.77
CA ASP A 61 -19.17 7.63 17.76
C ASP A 61 -19.53 8.39 16.47
N ILE A 62 -20.66 8.03 15.84
CA ILE A 62 -21.04 8.59 14.54
C ILE A 62 -21.45 10.07 14.64
N THR A 63 -21.93 10.52 15.79
CA THR A 63 -22.30 11.92 16.05
C THR A 63 -21.04 12.77 16.18
N ALA A 64 -20.04 12.29 16.92
CA ALA A 64 -18.73 12.93 17.04
C ALA A 64 -18.07 13.05 15.65
N LEU A 65 -18.07 11.97 14.87
CA LEU A 65 -17.56 11.96 13.49
C LEU A 65 -18.28 12.93 12.55
N GLY A 66 -19.49 13.37 12.89
CA GLY A 66 -20.36 14.13 11.99
C GLY A 66 -20.75 13.29 10.78
N LEU A 67 -21.03 12.00 11.00
CA LEU A 67 -21.47 11.10 9.96
C LEU A 67 -22.75 11.63 9.33
N GLY A 68 -22.73 11.81 8.01
CA GLY A 68 -23.88 12.31 7.27
C GLY A 68 -24.04 11.60 5.95
N ARG A 69 -25.27 11.23 5.61
CA ARG A 69 -25.60 10.73 4.27
C ARG A 69 -25.45 11.88 3.26
N VAL A 70 -24.92 11.56 2.09
CA VAL A 70 -24.69 12.51 1.00
C VAL A 70 -25.50 12.09 -0.21
N ASP A 71 -26.19 13.05 -0.81
CA ASP A 71 -26.86 12.85 -2.09
C ASP A 71 -25.85 12.97 -3.24
N MET A 72 -25.85 11.98 -4.13
CA MET A 72 -25.02 11.97 -5.34
C MET A 72 -25.18 13.23 -6.18
N GLY A 73 -26.39 13.82 -6.25
CA GLY A 73 -26.64 15.04 -7.00
C GLY A 73 -25.84 16.26 -6.52
N THR A 74 -25.38 16.22 -5.26
CA THR A 74 -24.58 17.30 -4.64
C THR A 74 -23.08 17.17 -4.89
N LEU A 75 -22.62 15.98 -5.32
CA LEU A 75 -21.23 15.69 -5.60
C LEU A 75 -20.87 16.15 -7.02
N ARG A 76 -20.68 17.46 -7.18
CA ARG A 76 -20.30 18.07 -8.47
C ARG A 76 -18.82 17.81 -8.77
N ALA A 77 -18.56 17.31 -9.97
CA ALA A 77 -17.21 17.19 -10.53
C ALA A 77 -16.50 18.56 -10.53
N GLY A 78 -15.20 18.56 -10.19
CA GLY A 78 -14.37 19.77 -10.13
C GLY A 78 -14.44 20.56 -8.81
N THR A 79 -15.23 20.11 -7.84
CA THR A 79 -15.20 20.69 -6.48
C THR A 79 -13.99 20.15 -5.72
N GLY A 80 -13.15 21.04 -5.19
CA GLY A 80 -11.97 20.67 -4.41
C GLY A 80 -12.26 20.01 -3.05
N PRO A 81 -11.23 19.74 -2.25
CA PRO A 81 -11.36 19.16 -0.90
C PRO A 81 -12.22 20.05 0.00
N ASP A 82 -13.11 19.45 0.79
CA ASP A 82 -14.08 20.16 1.63
C ASP A 82 -13.98 19.80 3.12
N GLY A 83 -12.86 19.17 3.53
CA GLY A 83 -12.63 18.76 4.92
C GLY A 83 -13.40 17.50 5.33
N TYR A 84 -14.05 16.83 4.38
CA TYR A 84 -14.74 15.56 4.58
C TYR A 84 -14.09 14.44 3.79
N LEU A 85 -14.18 13.24 4.34
CA LEU A 85 -13.87 12.01 3.64
C LEU A 85 -15.15 11.22 3.41
N TYR A 86 -15.20 10.51 2.30
CA TYR A 86 -16.40 9.86 1.79
C TYR A 86 -16.21 8.36 1.71
N HIS A 87 -17.26 7.62 2.03
CA HIS A 87 -17.35 6.18 1.86
C HIS A 87 -18.58 5.83 1.04
N VAL A 88 -18.46 4.78 0.22
CA VAL A 88 -19.56 4.22 -0.55
C VAL A 88 -19.87 2.83 0.02
N THR A 89 -21.12 2.59 0.37
CA THR A 89 -21.64 1.34 0.96
C THR A 89 -23.05 1.06 0.46
N THR A 90 -23.73 0.04 0.99
CA THR A 90 -25.15 -0.22 0.76
C THR A 90 -26.03 0.48 1.79
N GLN A 91 -27.33 0.55 1.53
CA GLN A 91 -28.29 1.05 2.52
C GLN A 91 -28.25 0.23 3.83
N ASP A 92 -28.16 -1.10 3.73
CA ASP A 92 -28.04 -2.00 4.89
C ASP A 92 -26.77 -1.74 5.71
N GLY A 93 -25.64 -1.50 5.03
CA GLY A 93 -24.37 -1.14 5.68
C GLY A 93 -24.47 0.17 6.45
N LEU A 94 -25.10 1.20 5.87
CA LEU A 94 -25.33 2.47 6.56
C LEU A 94 -26.29 2.31 7.75
N ASP A 95 -27.38 1.57 7.58
CA ASP A 95 -28.37 1.34 8.64
C ASP A 95 -27.76 0.56 9.81
N THR A 96 -26.88 -0.41 9.53
CA THR A 96 -26.11 -1.13 10.55
C THR A 96 -25.20 -0.18 11.35
N ILE A 97 -24.50 0.74 10.67
CA ILE A 97 -23.66 1.75 11.33
C ILE A 97 -24.51 2.67 12.20
N GLN A 98 -25.66 3.12 11.69
CA GLN A 98 -26.57 4.00 12.41
C GLN A 98 -27.19 3.34 13.64
N ALA A 99 -27.69 2.10 13.50
CA ALA A 99 -28.27 1.33 14.58
C ALA A 99 -27.27 1.09 15.72
N ARG A 100 -25.99 0.88 15.39
CA ARG A 100 -24.91 0.71 16.35
C ARG A 100 -24.48 2.03 17.01
N GLY A 101 -24.74 3.17 16.38
CA GLY A 101 -24.28 4.49 16.84
C GLY A 101 -22.75 4.70 16.74
N THR A 102 -22.01 3.74 16.20
CA THR A 102 -20.55 3.80 16.10
C THR A 102 -20.06 3.30 14.75
N LEU A 103 -18.96 3.89 14.26
CA LEU A 103 -18.18 3.39 13.14
C LEU A 103 -17.06 2.50 13.69
N VAL A 104 -17.10 1.20 13.39
CA VAL A 104 -16.11 0.22 13.87
C VAL A 104 -14.95 0.12 12.88
N PHE A 105 -13.73 0.02 13.41
CA PHE A 105 -12.50 -0.12 12.65
C PHE A 105 -12.03 -1.56 12.67
N SER A 106 -11.45 -2.00 11.56
CA SER A 106 -10.92 -3.35 11.41
C SER A 106 -9.71 -3.31 10.48
N GLU A 107 -8.56 -3.77 10.94
CA GLU A 107 -7.38 -3.97 10.08
C GLU A 107 -7.63 -5.02 8.99
N ARG A 108 -8.53 -5.98 9.26
CA ARG A 108 -8.84 -7.06 8.32
C ARG A 108 -9.82 -6.63 7.23
N ALA A 109 -10.62 -5.62 7.50
CA ALA A 109 -11.61 -5.08 6.60
C ALA A 109 -11.69 -3.56 6.81
N PRO A 110 -10.62 -2.82 6.45
CA PRO A 110 -10.59 -1.39 6.68
C PRO A 110 -11.62 -0.69 5.82
N LEU A 111 -12.24 0.34 6.39
CA LEU A 111 -13.13 1.21 5.62
C LEU A 111 -12.30 2.04 4.65
N VAL A 112 -12.62 1.94 3.37
CA VAL A 112 -11.96 2.75 2.35
C VAL A 112 -12.63 4.12 2.27
N LEU A 113 -11.83 5.16 2.44
CA LEU A 113 -12.26 6.55 2.38
C LEU A 113 -11.59 7.25 1.20
N THR A 114 -12.30 8.18 0.60
CA THR A 114 -11.78 9.02 -0.48
C THR A 114 -12.11 10.48 -0.24
N GLU A 115 -11.28 11.37 -0.78
CA GLU A 115 -11.67 12.76 -1.00
C GLU A 115 -12.90 12.84 -1.92
N ARG A 116 -13.59 13.97 -1.88
CA ARG A 116 -14.79 14.24 -2.71
C ARG A 116 -14.59 13.91 -4.19
N THR A 117 -13.43 14.25 -4.74
CA THR A 117 -13.11 14.06 -6.16
C THR A 117 -13.01 12.59 -6.57
N GLY A 118 -12.70 11.68 -5.64
CA GLY A 118 -12.60 10.26 -5.93
C GLY A 118 -13.91 9.49 -5.81
N VAL A 119 -14.98 10.10 -5.29
CA VAL A 119 -16.26 9.40 -5.06
C VAL A 119 -16.86 8.87 -6.37
N ALA A 120 -16.83 9.66 -7.44
CA ALA A 120 -17.39 9.24 -8.73
C ALA A 120 -16.62 8.05 -9.34
N ALA A 121 -15.29 8.08 -9.27
CA ALA A 121 -14.46 7.00 -9.77
C ALA A 121 -14.63 5.72 -8.91
N TRP A 122 -14.68 5.89 -7.60
CA TRP A 122 -14.92 4.78 -6.67
C TRP A 122 -16.29 4.14 -6.86
N LEU A 123 -17.33 4.96 -7.07
CA LEU A 123 -18.67 4.47 -7.33
C LEU A 123 -18.74 3.65 -8.63
N ALA A 124 -18.10 4.13 -9.69
CA ALA A 124 -18.06 3.42 -10.97
C ALA A 124 -17.38 2.05 -10.82
N ASP A 125 -16.27 1.98 -10.10
CA ASP A 125 -15.55 0.72 -9.84
C ASP A 125 -16.39 -0.28 -9.03
N MET A 126 -17.05 0.17 -7.97
CA MET A 126 -17.92 -0.71 -7.18
C MET A 126 -19.11 -1.26 -7.99
N MET A 127 -19.64 -0.46 -8.93
CA MET A 127 -20.71 -0.89 -9.83
C MET A 127 -20.21 -1.84 -10.93
N GLU A 128 -18.99 -1.67 -11.41
CA GLU A 128 -18.38 -2.56 -12.41
C GLU A 128 -18.06 -3.94 -11.83
N HIS A 129 -17.64 -3.99 -10.57
CA HIS A 129 -17.25 -5.21 -9.88
C HIS A 129 -18.38 -5.90 -9.11
N ASP A 130 -19.62 -5.42 -9.23
CA ASP A 130 -20.79 -5.89 -8.47
C ASP A 130 -20.49 -6.04 -6.97
N ALA A 131 -19.69 -5.10 -6.44
CA ALA A 131 -19.17 -5.15 -5.08
C ALA A 131 -20.22 -4.76 -4.02
N LEU A 132 -21.44 -4.44 -4.47
CA LEU A 132 -22.54 -3.95 -3.64
C LEU A 132 -23.79 -4.79 -3.92
N ASP A 133 -24.31 -5.43 -2.88
CA ASP A 133 -25.60 -6.13 -2.92
C ASP A 133 -26.78 -5.14 -2.84
N GLY A 134 -26.81 -4.12 -3.70
CA GLY A 134 -27.90 -3.15 -3.79
C GLY A 134 -27.49 -1.73 -4.16
N PRO A 135 -28.43 -0.77 -4.11
CA PRO A 135 -28.16 0.62 -4.48
C PRO A 135 -27.07 1.24 -3.61
N PRO A 136 -26.09 1.92 -4.23
CA PRO A 136 -25.01 2.57 -3.50
C PRO A 136 -25.54 3.75 -2.67
N VAL A 137 -24.99 3.86 -1.47
CA VAL A 137 -25.22 4.95 -0.54
C VAL A 137 -23.88 5.54 -0.15
N ILE A 138 -23.84 6.86 -0.07
CA ILE A 138 -22.64 7.61 0.25
C ILE A 138 -22.84 8.25 1.62
N PHE A 139 -21.86 8.09 2.49
CA PHE A 139 -21.76 8.90 3.69
C PHE A 139 -20.43 9.62 3.74
N ARG A 140 -20.39 10.70 4.52
CA ARG A 140 -19.19 11.48 4.80
C ARG A 140 -18.89 11.50 6.29
N VAL A 141 -17.62 11.67 6.62
CA VAL A 141 -17.10 11.90 7.98
C VAL A 141 -16.13 13.08 7.97
N ARG A 142 -16.02 13.80 9.09
CA ARG A 142 -15.09 14.92 9.22
C ARG A 142 -13.65 14.41 9.24
N ARG A 143 -12.81 14.90 8.32
CA ARG A 143 -11.43 14.42 8.17
C ARG A 143 -10.62 14.57 9.45
N PHE A 144 -10.67 15.73 10.09
CA PHE A 144 -9.89 16.00 11.31
C PHE A 144 -10.23 15.09 12.49
N MET A 145 -11.40 14.43 12.49
CA MET A 145 -11.79 13.48 13.54
C MET A 145 -11.14 12.10 13.37
N VAL A 146 -10.62 11.81 12.18
CA VAL A 146 -10.07 10.50 11.83
C VAL A 146 -8.64 10.56 11.31
N ASP A 147 -8.06 11.75 11.14
CA ASP A 147 -6.78 11.97 10.45
C ASP A 147 -5.64 11.11 11.03
N ASP A 148 -5.55 11.02 12.36
CA ASP A 148 -4.56 10.20 13.07
C ASP A 148 -4.77 8.68 12.92
N LEU A 149 -5.93 8.27 12.42
CA LEU A 149 -6.34 6.87 12.22
C LEU A 149 -6.28 6.44 10.74
N LEU A 150 -5.90 7.35 9.84
CA LEU A 150 -5.84 7.10 8.40
C LEU A 150 -4.50 6.50 8.00
N GLU A 151 -4.58 5.54 7.08
CA GLU A 151 -3.44 5.08 6.31
C GLU A 151 -3.67 5.41 4.84
N ASN A 152 -2.62 5.78 4.10
CA ASN A 152 -2.76 5.98 2.66
C ASN A 152 -2.98 4.62 1.96
N ASP A 153 -3.90 4.59 1.00
CA ASP A 153 -4.05 3.48 0.05
C ASP A 153 -3.28 3.81 -1.24
N PRO A 154 -2.02 3.33 -1.40
CA PRO A 154 -1.21 3.69 -2.55
C PRO A 154 -1.74 3.10 -3.86
N ASP A 155 -2.40 1.93 -3.80
CA ASP A 155 -2.85 1.21 -4.98
C ASP A 155 -4.02 1.94 -5.62
N ARG A 156 -5.02 2.31 -4.82
CA ARG A 156 -6.15 3.11 -5.29
C ARG A 156 -5.75 4.52 -5.63
N THR A 157 -4.89 5.14 -4.82
CA THR A 157 -4.42 6.49 -5.10
C THR A 157 -3.74 6.56 -6.47
N ARG A 158 -2.95 5.55 -6.81
CA ARG A 158 -2.34 5.42 -8.14
C ARG A 158 -3.37 5.09 -9.22
N GLY A 159 -4.32 4.20 -8.96
CA GLY A 159 -5.32 3.77 -9.92
C GLY A 159 -6.26 4.89 -10.36
N TYR A 160 -6.67 5.74 -9.43
CA TYR A 160 -7.66 6.79 -9.66
C TYR A 160 -7.06 8.20 -9.79
N GLY A 161 -5.78 8.39 -9.45
CA GLY A 161 -5.11 9.69 -9.48
C GLY A 161 -5.62 10.69 -8.42
N VAL A 162 -6.30 10.20 -7.39
CA VAL A 162 -6.87 10.98 -6.27
C VAL A 162 -6.60 10.25 -4.96
N SER A 163 -6.53 10.97 -3.84
CA SER A 163 -6.16 10.36 -2.56
C SER A 163 -7.23 9.42 -2.02
N PHE A 164 -6.84 8.18 -1.77
CA PHE A 164 -7.60 7.19 -1.02
C PHE A 164 -6.91 6.85 0.28
N TYR A 165 -7.71 6.53 1.28
CA TYR A 165 -7.27 6.22 2.64
C TYR A 165 -7.97 4.97 3.17
N LEU A 166 -7.29 4.25 4.04
CA LEU A 166 -7.80 3.13 4.82
C LEU A 166 -7.98 3.58 6.26
N LEU A 167 -9.18 3.43 6.79
CA LEU A 167 -9.46 3.66 8.20
C LEU A 167 -9.27 2.34 8.97
N THR A 168 -8.06 2.14 9.48
CA THR A 168 -7.64 0.90 10.15
C THR A 168 -7.82 0.95 11.68
N GLY A 169 -7.91 2.15 12.25
CA GLY A 169 -8.00 2.37 13.70
C GLY A 169 -6.65 2.38 14.42
N ILE A 170 -5.54 2.31 13.68
CA ILE A 170 -4.19 2.43 14.24
C ILE A 170 -3.89 3.92 14.43
N ASP A 171 -3.70 4.35 15.68
CA ASP A 171 -3.31 5.72 16.01
C ASP A 171 -1.85 5.97 15.62
N ARG A 172 -1.63 7.00 14.79
CA ARG A 172 -0.34 7.40 14.24
C ARG A 172 0.25 8.64 14.88
N SER A 173 -0.44 9.25 15.84
CA SER A 173 -0.01 10.49 16.49
C SER A 173 1.24 10.33 17.40
N GLU A 174 1.71 9.10 17.63
CA GLU A 174 2.96 8.79 18.36
C GLU A 174 4.11 8.32 17.44
N GLN A 175 4.33 8.97 16.28
CA GLN A 175 5.49 8.76 15.40
C GLN A 175 6.58 9.81 15.57
#